data_AF-A0A9D9N0L5-F1
#
_entry.id   AF-A0A9D9N0L5-F1
#
_cell.length_a   1.000
_cell.length_b   1.000
_cell.length_c   1.000
_cell.angle_alpha   90.00
_cell.angle_beta   90.00
_cell.angle_gamma   90.00
#
_symmetry.space_group_name_H-M   'P 1'
#
loop_
_entity.id
_entity.type
_entity.pdbx_description
1 polymer ?
#
loop_
_entity_poly.entity_id
_entity_poly.type
_entity_poly.pdbx_seq_one_letter_code
_entity_poly.pdbx_strand_id
1 'polypeptide(L)'
;MAKPIPGKLHDFFNHHHFTFDQQPGQEEFRATVNRIFSRNGVAFEMLSTGRIVRVLPPVLGEDLKRTIFRTGDRTLDNMLDECRIKFSDRNPLVCREALERLWDGWERLKSLADPSDKKKSIKIILDAISAEPSLWERLENEAIELTSIGNSHLIRHSEVNQVPVIDVDQVDYLFHRLFGMIQLALRKKSSA
;
A
#
# COMPACT_ATOMS: atom_id res chain seq x y z
N MET A 1 19.55 -22.26 -5.62
CA MET A 1 19.49 -23.01 -6.90
C MET A 1 20.82 -22.84 -7.61
N ALA A 2 21.34 -23.89 -8.25
CA ALA A 2 22.60 -23.80 -8.98
C ALA A 2 22.43 -24.48 -10.34
N LYS A 3 23.06 -23.91 -11.37
CA LYS A 3 22.97 -24.41 -12.74
C LYS A 3 23.99 -25.54 -12.92
N PRO A 4 23.56 -26.74 -13.33
CA PRO A 4 24.49 -27.82 -13.61
C PRO A 4 25.31 -27.46 -14.86
N ILE A 5 26.62 -27.59 -14.75
CA ILE A 5 27.56 -27.48 -15.84
C ILE A 5 28.10 -28.89 -16.07
N PRO A 6 27.78 -29.54 -17.22
CA PRO A 6 28.34 -30.84 -17.52
C PRO A 6 29.85 -30.71 -17.68
N GLY A 7 30.60 -31.39 -16.82
CA GLY A 7 32.03 -31.58 -16.95
C GLY A 7 32.36 -32.72 -17.92
N LYS A 8 33.61 -33.18 -17.88
CA LYS A 8 34.09 -34.25 -18.75
C LYS A 8 33.27 -35.53 -18.57
N LEU A 9 32.99 -36.20 -19.68
CA LEU A 9 32.42 -37.54 -19.71
C LEU A 9 33.51 -38.54 -19.27
N HIS A 10 33.21 -39.39 -18.28
CA HIS A 10 34.10 -40.42 -17.81
C HIS A 10 33.78 -41.75 -18.49
N ASP A 11 34.74 -42.32 -19.22
CA ASP A 11 34.53 -43.51 -20.05
C ASP A 11 34.13 -44.75 -19.23
N PHE A 12 34.68 -44.89 -18.02
CA PHE A 12 34.28 -45.94 -17.09
C PHE A 12 32.94 -45.58 -16.44
N PHE A 13 31.92 -46.41 -16.72
CA PHE A 13 30.49 -46.20 -16.40
C PHE A 13 29.77 -45.05 -17.13
N ASN A 14 30.40 -44.41 -18.11
CA ASN A 14 29.80 -43.48 -19.07
C ASN A 14 28.90 -42.39 -18.44
N HIS A 15 29.46 -41.60 -17.53
CA HIS A 15 28.73 -40.56 -16.79
C HIS A 15 29.47 -39.21 -16.80
N HIS A 16 28.72 -38.11 -16.63
CA HIS A 16 29.27 -36.76 -16.52
C HIS A 16 29.54 -36.39 -15.07
N HIS A 17 30.70 -35.76 -14.82
CA HIS A 17 30.93 -35.06 -13.56
C HIS A 17 30.30 -33.66 -13.66
N PHE A 18 29.24 -33.39 -12.92
CA PHE A 18 28.65 -32.06 -12.89
C PHE A 18 29.38 -31.16 -11.90
N THR A 19 29.65 -29.93 -12.32
CA THR A 19 29.86 -28.82 -11.41
C THR A 19 28.62 -27.94 -11.39
N PHE A 20 28.50 -27.06 -10.41
CA PHE A 20 27.31 -26.27 -10.21
C PHE A 20 27.67 -24.80 -10.07
N ASP A 21 27.11 -23.96 -10.93
CA ASP A 21 27.27 -22.51 -10.82
C ASP A 21 26.03 -21.90 -10.17
N GLN A 22 26.23 -21.35 -8.98
CA GLN A 22 25.14 -20.81 -8.18
C GLN A 22 24.55 -19.53 -8.79
N GLN A 23 25.37 -18.63 -9.34
CA GLN A 23 24.89 -17.31 -9.74
C GLN A 23 23.93 -17.39 -10.94
N PRO A 24 24.28 -18.02 -12.08
CA PRO A 24 23.36 -18.20 -13.20
C PRO A 24 22.15 -19.05 -12.81
N GLY A 25 22.31 -20.04 -11.92
CA GLY A 25 21.21 -20.87 -11.44
C GLY A 25 20.20 -20.09 -10.60
N GLN A 26 20.65 -19.17 -9.75
CA GLN A 26 19.79 -18.28 -8.98
C GLN A 26 19.10 -17.24 -9.88
N GLU A 27 19.81 -16.68 -10.86
CA GLU A 27 19.26 -15.72 -11.81
C GLU A 27 18.17 -16.35 -12.69
N GLU A 28 18.41 -17.54 -13.22
CA GLU A 28 17.44 -18.30 -14.04
C GLU A 28 16.19 -18.69 -13.23
N PHE A 29 16.40 -19.12 -11.97
CA PHE A 29 15.30 -19.41 -11.05
C PHE A 29 14.46 -18.17 -10.75
N ARG A 30 15.11 -17.05 -10.40
CA ARG A 30 14.43 -15.77 -10.15
C ARG A 30 13.63 -15.31 -11.35
N ALA A 31 14.22 -15.36 -12.55
CA ALA A 31 13.55 -14.98 -13.80
C ALA A 31 12.31 -15.86 -14.06
N THR A 32 12.42 -17.16 -13.79
CA THR A 32 11.31 -18.11 -13.92
C THR A 32 10.18 -17.79 -12.95
N VAL A 33 10.49 -17.53 -11.68
CA VAL A 33 9.50 -17.16 -10.66
C VAL A 33 8.79 -15.84 -11.02
N ASN A 34 9.55 -14.80 -11.38
CA ASN A 34 8.97 -13.51 -11.73
C ASN A 34 8.08 -13.60 -12.98
N ARG A 35 8.45 -14.43 -13.97
CA ARG A 35 7.60 -14.71 -15.14
C ARG A 35 6.28 -15.36 -14.74
N ILE A 36 6.28 -16.27 -13.77
CA ILE A 36 5.04 -16.87 -13.24
C ILE A 36 4.18 -15.80 -12.59
N PHE A 37 4.77 -14.92 -11.77
CA PHE A 37 4.01 -13.83 -11.15
C PHE A 37 3.34 -12.91 -12.18
N SER A 38 4.11 -12.41 -13.16
CA SER A 38 3.58 -11.53 -14.21
C SER A 38 2.50 -12.20 -15.05
N ARG A 39 2.65 -13.49 -15.41
CA ARG A 39 1.64 -14.22 -16.20
C ARG A 39 0.31 -14.38 -15.45
N ASN A 40 0.35 -14.51 -14.13
CA ASN A 40 -0.84 -14.68 -13.31
C ASN A 40 -1.37 -13.34 -12.75
N GLY A 41 -0.81 -12.20 -13.18
CA GLY A 41 -1.25 -10.88 -12.74
C GLY A 41 -1.04 -10.61 -11.25
N VAL A 42 -0.21 -11.39 -10.56
CA VAL A 42 0.04 -11.17 -9.12
C VAL A 42 1.15 -10.15 -8.93
N ALA A 43 0.91 -9.19 -8.04
CA ALA A 43 1.82 -8.08 -7.76
C ALA A 43 2.96 -8.50 -6.81
N PHE A 44 3.77 -9.46 -7.22
CA PHE A 44 4.93 -9.94 -6.46
C PHE A 44 6.20 -9.99 -7.32
N GLU A 45 7.35 -9.82 -6.65
CA GLU A 45 8.67 -9.93 -7.25
C GLU A 45 9.61 -10.69 -6.32
N MET A 46 10.40 -11.62 -6.88
CA MET A 46 11.56 -12.20 -6.22
C MET A 46 12.80 -11.32 -6.46
N LEU A 47 13.37 -10.79 -5.38
CA LEU A 47 14.61 -10.03 -5.38
C LEU A 47 15.82 -10.94 -5.66
N SER A 48 16.98 -10.34 -5.97
CA SER A 48 18.27 -11.06 -6.08
C SER A 48 18.65 -11.85 -4.83
N THR A 49 18.15 -11.42 -3.66
CA THR A 49 18.35 -12.10 -2.37
C THR A 49 17.49 -13.35 -2.20
N GLY A 50 16.62 -13.67 -3.17
CA GLY A 50 15.64 -14.77 -3.08
C GLY A 50 14.40 -14.44 -2.26
N ARG A 51 14.34 -13.25 -1.63
CA ARG A 51 13.12 -12.78 -0.95
C ARG A 51 12.07 -12.39 -1.96
N ILE A 52 10.85 -12.88 -1.78
CA ILE A 52 9.67 -12.38 -2.49
C ILE A 52 9.19 -11.11 -1.77
N VAL A 53 8.79 -10.09 -2.52
CA VAL A 53 8.20 -8.84 -2.01
C VAL A 53 6.95 -8.50 -2.80
N ARG A 54 6.05 -7.74 -2.18
CA ARG A 54 4.90 -7.17 -2.87
C ARG A 54 5.36 -6.01 -3.76
N VAL A 55 4.91 -6.00 -5.01
CA VAL A 55 5.10 -4.90 -5.94
C VAL A 55 3.91 -3.96 -5.75
N LEU A 56 4.18 -2.74 -5.30
CA LEU A 56 3.16 -1.70 -5.22
C LEU A 56 3.04 -0.99 -6.57
N PRO A 57 1.87 -0.44 -6.94
CA PRO A 57 1.74 0.42 -8.11
C PRO A 57 2.80 1.52 -8.08
N PRO A 58 3.53 1.81 -9.18
CA PRO A 58 4.73 2.65 -9.15
C PRO A 58 4.54 4.02 -8.49
N VAL A 59 3.40 4.67 -8.76
CA VAL A 59 3.06 5.98 -8.18
C VAL A 59 2.89 5.87 -6.66
N LEU A 60 2.09 4.91 -6.19
CA LEU A 60 1.85 4.71 -4.76
C LEU A 60 3.10 4.22 -4.03
N GLY A 61 3.88 3.33 -4.63
CA GLY A 61 5.10 2.78 -4.04
C GLY A 61 6.13 3.86 -3.74
N GLU A 62 6.33 4.80 -4.68
CA GLU A 62 7.21 5.95 -4.46
C GLU A 62 6.62 6.94 -3.44
N ASP A 63 5.34 7.26 -3.55
CA ASP A 63 4.67 8.17 -2.62
C ASP A 63 4.73 7.64 -1.18
N LEU A 64 4.45 6.36 -0.98
CA LEU A 64 4.57 5.71 0.32
C LEU A 64 6.00 5.82 0.87
N LYS A 65 7.01 5.42 0.09
CA LYS A 65 8.42 5.45 0.53
C LYS A 65 8.91 6.86 0.88
N ARG A 66 8.49 7.87 0.14
CA ARG A 66 8.96 9.26 0.30
C ARG A 66 8.21 10.04 1.37
N THR A 67 7.00 9.62 1.72
CA THR A 67 6.16 10.42 2.63
C THR A 67 6.71 10.36 4.05
N ILE A 68 7.00 11.53 4.61
CA ILE A 68 7.27 11.70 6.05
C ILE A 68 6.10 12.50 6.59
N PHE A 69 5.33 11.90 7.50
CA PHE A 69 4.20 12.57 8.12
C PHE A 69 4.69 13.49 9.23
N ARG A 70 4.34 14.77 9.12
CA ARG A 70 4.61 15.81 10.13
C ARG A 70 3.35 16.63 10.32
N THR A 71 2.30 15.98 10.79
CA THR A 71 0.96 16.58 10.88
C THR A 71 0.80 17.55 12.05
N GLY A 72 1.78 17.57 12.96
CA GLY A 72 1.72 18.22 14.26
C GLY A 72 1.07 17.35 15.34
N ASP A 73 0.53 16.19 14.96
CA ASP A 73 -0.05 15.20 15.87
C ASP A 73 0.70 13.87 15.75
N ARG A 74 1.47 13.54 16.79
CA ARG A 74 2.32 12.34 16.80
C ARG A 74 1.53 11.04 16.67
N THR A 75 0.29 11.01 17.14
CA THR A 75 -0.54 9.80 17.06
C THR A 75 -0.99 9.57 15.62
N LEU A 76 -1.36 10.63 14.89
CA LEU A 76 -1.67 10.56 13.48
C LEU A 76 -0.43 10.21 12.66
N ASP A 77 0.72 10.80 12.95
CA ASP A 77 1.98 10.47 12.26
C ASP A 77 2.29 8.96 12.40
N ASN A 78 2.19 8.42 13.62
CA ASN A 78 2.36 6.99 13.88
C ASN A 78 1.33 6.13 13.14
N MET A 79 0.05 6.52 13.16
CA MET A 79 -1.03 5.83 12.43
C MET A 79 -0.68 5.69 10.94
N LEU A 80 -0.28 6.79 10.30
CA LEU A 80 0.00 6.83 8.86
C LEU A 80 1.29 6.07 8.50
N ASP A 81 2.30 6.10 9.37
CA ASP A 81 3.51 5.29 9.21
C ASP A 81 3.20 3.78 9.33
N GLU A 82 2.38 3.38 10.30
CA GLU A 82 1.91 1.99 10.45
C GLU A 82 1.17 1.51 9.20
N CYS A 83 0.27 2.33 8.65
CA CYS A 83 -0.46 2.03 7.42
C CYS A 83 0.50 1.73 6.27
N ARG A 84 1.49 2.59 6.07
CA ARG A 84 2.48 2.42 4.99
C ARG A 84 3.22 1.10 5.10
N ILE A 85 3.68 0.77 6.31
CA ILE A 85 4.47 -0.44 6.57
C ILE A 85 3.60 -1.67 6.27
N LYS A 86 2.40 -1.73 6.85
CA LYS A 86 1.46 -2.84 6.69
C LYS A 86 0.99 -3.01 5.24
N PHE A 87 0.72 -1.92 4.54
CA PHE A 87 0.26 -1.99 3.15
C PHE A 87 1.32 -2.59 2.21
N SER A 88 2.61 -2.46 2.56
CA SER A 88 3.71 -3.06 1.80
C SER A 88 3.91 -4.57 2.07
N ASP A 89 3.14 -5.16 3.00
CA ASP A 89 3.21 -6.58 3.32
C ASP A 89 2.68 -7.45 2.17
N ARG A 90 3.08 -8.73 2.16
CA ARG A 90 2.62 -9.71 1.16
C ARG A 90 1.32 -10.38 1.56
N ASN A 91 0.99 -10.37 2.86
CA ASN A 91 -0.22 -10.96 3.39
C ASN A 91 -1.40 -10.01 3.15
N PRO A 92 -2.42 -10.42 2.37
CA PRO A 92 -3.57 -9.56 2.07
C PRO A 92 -4.37 -9.15 3.32
N LEU A 93 -4.34 -9.96 4.39
CA LEU A 93 -4.97 -9.59 5.66
C LEU A 93 -4.24 -8.42 6.33
N VAL A 94 -2.91 -8.39 6.26
CA VAL A 94 -2.11 -7.26 6.78
C VAL A 94 -2.32 -6.01 5.92
N CYS A 95 -2.49 -6.16 4.60
CA CYS A 95 -2.87 -5.05 3.73
C CYS A 95 -4.26 -4.49 4.08
N ARG A 96 -5.22 -5.36 4.43
CA ARG A 96 -6.53 -4.94 4.92
C ARG A 96 -6.45 -4.22 6.26
N GLU A 97 -5.65 -4.71 7.21
CA GLU A 97 -5.40 -3.98 8.46
C GLU A 97 -4.80 -2.59 8.19
N ALA A 98 -3.97 -2.45 7.16
CA ALA A 98 -3.45 -1.15 6.74
C ALA A 98 -4.56 -0.21 6.26
N LEU A 99 -5.57 -0.74 5.56
CA LEU A 99 -6.76 0.00 5.12
C LEU A 99 -7.56 0.51 6.31
N GLU A 100 -7.88 -0.37 7.25
CA GLU A 100 -8.62 -0.04 8.48
C GLU A 100 -7.88 1.05 9.26
N ARG A 101 -6.56 0.88 9.41
CA ARG A 101 -5.69 1.85 10.08
C ARG A 101 -5.63 3.20 9.36
N LEU A 102 -5.72 3.21 8.03
CA LEU A 102 -5.72 4.45 7.25
C LEU A 102 -7.01 5.24 7.50
N TRP A 103 -8.13 4.53 7.62
CA TRP A 103 -9.42 5.12 7.99
C TRP A 103 -9.44 5.66 9.42
N ASP A 104 -8.77 5.00 10.38
CA ASP A 104 -8.55 5.57 11.72
C ASP A 104 -7.77 6.88 11.64
N GLY A 105 -6.71 6.91 10.82
CA GLY A 105 -5.93 8.12 10.55
C GLY A 105 -6.79 9.24 9.97
N TRP A 106 -7.68 8.92 9.02
CA TRP A 106 -8.65 9.86 8.47
C TRP A 106 -9.60 10.43 9.53
N GLU A 107 -10.15 9.58 10.41
CA GLU A 107 -11.00 10.02 11.50
C GLU A 107 -10.30 10.98 12.46
N ARG A 108 -9.02 10.72 12.75
CA ARG A 108 -8.20 11.61 13.57
C ARG A 108 -7.89 12.92 12.85
N LEU A 109 -7.52 12.86 11.56
CA LEU A 109 -7.26 14.04 10.74
C LEU A 109 -8.47 14.99 10.72
N LYS A 110 -9.68 14.45 10.61
CA LYS A 110 -10.94 15.22 10.65
C LYS A 110 -11.20 15.97 11.97
N SER A 111 -10.40 15.76 13.00
CA SER A 111 -10.49 16.49 14.28
C SER A 111 -9.31 17.42 14.55
N LEU A 112 -8.36 17.53 13.62
CA LEU A 112 -7.11 18.27 13.87
C LEU A 112 -7.26 19.79 13.88
N ALA A 113 -8.17 20.35 13.09
CA ALA A 113 -8.33 21.81 13.00
C ALA A 113 -9.32 22.33 14.06
N ASP A 114 -10.38 21.56 14.34
CA ASP A 114 -11.33 21.83 15.41
C ASP A 114 -11.75 20.50 16.08
N PRO A 115 -11.17 20.16 17.25
CA PRO A 115 -11.50 18.92 17.95
C PRO A 115 -12.94 18.85 18.45
N SER A 116 -13.62 20.00 18.59
CA SER A 116 -14.98 20.08 19.11
C SER A 116 -16.05 19.90 18.04
N ASP A 117 -15.71 20.17 16.77
CA ASP A 117 -16.61 20.03 15.63
C ASP A 117 -15.87 19.48 14.40
N LYS A 118 -15.99 18.17 14.18
CA LYS A 118 -15.38 17.48 13.03
C LYS A 118 -15.86 18.03 11.68
N LYS A 119 -17.12 18.48 11.58
CA LYS A 119 -17.67 19.03 10.32
C LYS A 119 -17.04 20.39 10.02
N LYS A 120 -16.87 21.22 11.04
CA LYS A 120 -16.15 22.49 10.90
C LYS A 120 -14.67 22.28 10.64
N SER A 121 -14.04 21.32 11.33
CA SER A 121 -12.64 20.96 11.12
C SER A 121 -12.35 20.54 9.69
N ILE A 122 -13.19 19.68 9.08
CA ILE A 122 -12.98 19.31 7.67
C ILE A 122 -13.14 20.49 6.73
N LYS A 123 -14.10 21.39 6.96
CA LYS A 123 -14.26 22.60 6.15
C LYS A 123 -13.01 23.48 6.19
N ILE A 124 -12.46 23.73 7.38
CA ILE A 124 -11.19 24.47 7.54
C ILE A 124 -10.07 23.83 6.72
N ILE A 125 -9.98 22.50 6.72
CA ILE A 125 -8.97 21.77 5.94
C ILE A 125 -9.22 21.92 4.44
N LEU A 126 -10.47 21.81 3.99
CA LEU A 126 -10.84 21.94 2.57
C LEU A 126 -10.66 23.37 2.05
N ASP A 127 -10.97 24.38 2.85
CA ASP A 127 -10.77 25.81 2.53
C ASP A 127 -9.29 26.11 2.26
N ALA A 128 -8.38 25.45 2.99
CA ALA A 128 -6.94 25.56 2.75
C ALA A 128 -6.48 24.83 1.47
N ILE A 129 -7.27 23.88 0.94
CA ILE A 129 -6.92 23.11 -0.26
C ILE A 129 -7.33 23.85 -1.53
N SER A 130 -8.55 24.40 -1.59
CA SER A 130 -9.10 25.06 -2.78
C SER A 130 -9.92 26.29 -2.43
N ALA A 131 -9.60 27.42 -3.06
CA ALA A 131 -10.45 28.62 -3.07
C ALA A 131 -11.45 28.64 -4.24
N GLU A 132 -11.33 27.71 -5.20
CA GLU A 132 -12.25 27.59 -6.33
C GLU A 132 -13.50 26.79 -5.88
N PRO A 133 -14.72 27.38 -5.93
CA PRO A 133 -15.91 26.77 -5.34
C PRO A 133 -16.32 25.42 -5.93
N SER A 134 -16.20 25.21 -7.24
CA SER A 134 -16.62 23.96 -7.89
C SER A 134 -15.75 22.78 -7.49
N LEU A 135 -14.43 22.97 -7.45
CA LEU A 135 -13.48 21.97 -6.98
C LEU A 135 -13.64 21.74 -5.48
N TRP A 136 -13.88 22.80 -4.69
CA TRP A 136 -14.12 22.68 -3.26
C TRP A 136 -15.33 21.77 -2.97
N GLU A 137 -16.45 21.97 -3.67
CA GLU A 137 -17.66 21.14 -3.53
C GLU A 137 -17.38 19.67 -3.88
N ARG A 138 -16.59 19.42 -4.93
CA ARG A 138 -16.19 18.05 -5.28
C ARG A 138 -15.32 17.40 -4.22
N LEU A 139 -14.41 18.13 -3.60
CA LEU A 139 -13.58 17.64 -2.50
C LEU A 139 -14.39 17.39 -1.22
N GLU A 140 -15.39 18.23 -0.95
CA GLU A 140 -16.32 18.02 0.17
C GLU A 140 -17.13 16.73 -0.03
N ASN A 141 -17.71 16.55 -1.21
CA ASN A 141 -18.46 15.34 -1.56
C ASN A 141 -17.58 14.08 -1.47
N GLU A 142 -16.33 14.16 -1.94
CA GLU A 142 -15.36 13.06 -1.82
C GLU A 142 -15.06 12.72 -0.35
N ALA A 143 -14.86 13.72 0.51
CA ALA A 143 -14.63 13.51 1.95
C ALA A 143 -15.84 12.85 2.65
N ILE A 144 -17.06 13.23 2.25
CA ILE A 144 -18.31 12.64 2.74
C ILE A 144 -18.39 11.18 2.30
N GLU A 145 -18.15 10.89 1.02
CA GLU A 145 -18.22 9.55 0.46
C GLU A 145 -17.19 8.61 1.12
N LEU A 146 -15.93 9.06 1.27
CA LEU A 146 -14.90 8.31 1.98
C LEU A 146 -15.27 8.01 3.44
N THR A 147 -15.96 8.94 4.09
CA THR A 147 -16.47 8.73 5.45
C THR A 147 -17.61 7.69 5.47
N SER A 148 -18.51 7.75 4.49
CA SER A 148 -19.61 6.80 4.34
C SER A 148 -19.10 5.37 4.11
N ILE A 149 -18.13 5.20 3.20
CA ILE A 149 -17.51 3.90 2.89
C ILE A 149 -16.90 3.28 4.13
N GLY A 150 -16.10 4.05 4.88
CA GLY A 150 -15.46 3.57 6.11
C GLY A 150 -16.44 3.05 7.16
N ASN A 151 -17.62 3.65 7.26
CA ASN A 151 -18.65 3.28 8.22
C ASN A 151 -19.56 2.12 7.77
N SER A 152 -19.49 1.70 6.50
CA SER A 152 -20.46 0.75 5.92
C SER A 152 -19.87 -0.60 5.51
N HIS A 153 -18.56 -0.69 5.30
CA HIS A 153 -17.93 -1.87 4.70
C HIS A 153 -17.01 -2.67 5.64
N LEU A 154 -17.30 -2.65 6.95
CA LEU A 154 -16.51 -3.31 8.00
C LEU A 154 -15.02 -2.89 7.97
N ILE A 155 -14.74 -1.68 7.49
CA ILE A 155 -13.43 -1.03 7.52
C ILE A 155 -13.23 -0.32 8.87
N ARG A 156 -14.32 0.21 9.44
CA ARG A 156 -14.36 0.83 10.76
C ARG A 156 -15.59 0.37 11.52
N HIS A 157 -15.42 0.07 12.81
CA HIS A 157 -16.44 -0.46 13.72
C HIS A 157 -17.21 -1.66 13.16
N SER A 158 -17.05 -2.84 13.77
CA SER A 158 -17.78 -4.03 13.32
C SER A 158 -19.25 -3.97 13.74
N GLU A 159 -20.13 -3.68 12.79
CA GLU A 159 -21.58 -3.87 12.95
C GLU A 159 -22.04 -5.12 12.20
N VAL A 160 -23.01 -5.85 12.75
CA VAL A 160 -23.47 -7.16 12.23
C VAL A 160 -23.95 -7.09 10.77
N ASN A 161 -24.41 -5.92 10.32
CA ASN A 161 -25.03 -5.74 8.99
C ASN A 161 -24.06 -5.23 7.91
N GLN A 162 -22.78 -5.03 8.23
CA GLN A 162 -21.79 -4.52 7.28
C GLN A 162 -21.16 -5.62 6.44
N VAL A 163 -20.84 -5.31 5.18
CA VAL A 163 -20.17 -6.23 4.26
C VAL A 163 -18.66 -5.97 4.28
N PRO A 164 -17.81 -6.97 4.61
CA PRO A 164 -16.38 -6.76 4.63
C PRO A 164 -15.78 -6.56 3.24
N VAL A 165 -14.79 -5.67 3.13
CA VAL A 165 -13.89 -5.63 1.96
C VAL A 165 -12.88 -6.77 2.08
N ILE A 166 -12.95 -7.74 1.18
CA ILE A 166 -12.10 -8.95 1.19
C ILE A 166 -11.24 -9.09 -0.07
N ASP A 167 -11.62 -8.41 -1.14
CA ASP A 167 -10.90 -8.45 -2.40
C ASP A 167 -9.68 -7.51 -2.37
N VAL A 168 -8.53 -8.02 -2.81
CA VAL A 168 -7.24 -7.30 -2.72
C VAL A 168 -7.23 -6.07 -3.61
N ASP A 169 -7.85 -6.13 -4.79
CA ASP A 169 -7.88 -5.00 -5.73
C ASP A 169 -8.80 -3.89 -5.19
N GLN A 170 -9.90 -4.27 -4.52
CA GLN A 170 -10.76 -3.32 -3.81
C GLN A 170 -10.05 -2.67 -2.61
N VAL A 171 -9.32 -3.45 -1.81
CA VAL A 171 -8.49 -2.93 -0.72
C VAL A 171 -7.48 -1.93 -1.26
N ASP A 172 -6.81 -2.26 -2.35
CA ASP A 172 -5.86 -1.37 -3.00
C ASP A 172 -6.53 -0.09 -3.46
N TYR A 173 -7.60 -0.18 -4.24
CA TYR A 173 -8.33 0.98 -4.74
C TYR A 173 -8.73 1.93 -3.59
N LEU A 174 -9.35 1.38 -2.54
CA LEU A 174 -9.79 2.17 -1.40
C LEU A 174 -8.64 2.80 -0.62
N PHE A 175 -7.52 2.07 -0.47
CA PHE A 175 -6.31 2.59 0.14
C PHE A 175 -5.77 3.78 -0.67
N HIS A 176 -5.62 3.63 -1.98
CA HIS A 176 -5.13 4.69 -2.86
C HIS A 176 -6.03 5.94 -2.80
N ARG A 177 -7.35 5.74 -2.89
CA ARG A 177 -8.33 6.81 -2.88
C ARG A 177 -8.25 7.64 -1.60
N LEU A 178 -8.28 6.98 -0.44
CA LEU A 178 -8.20 7.68 0.84
C LEU A 178 -6.80 8.28 1.09
N PHE A 179 -5.74 7.55 0.74
CA PHE A 179 -4.37 8.01 0.94
C PHE A 179 -4.09 9.28 0.15
N GLY A 180 -4.56 9.36 -1.10
CA GLY A 180 -4.48 10.57 -1.93
C GLY A 180 -5.17 11.77 -1.29
N MET A 181 -6.37 11.57 -0.71
CA MET A 181 -7.09 12.62 0.01
C MET A 181 -6.35 13.10 1.25
N ILE A 182 -5.80 12.18 2.06
CA ILE A 182 -4.97 12.53 3.23
C ILE A 182 -3.73 13.31 2.79
N GLN A 183 -3.03 12.87 1.75
CA GLN A 183 -1.86 13.59 1.25
C GLN A 183 -2.19 15.01 0.79
N LEU A 184 -3.29 15.18 0.06
CA LEU A 184 -3.75 16.49 -0.39
C LEU A 184 -4.01 17.43 0.80
N ALA A 185 -4.73 16.92 1.81
CA ALA A 185 -5.03 17.66 3.03
C ALA A 185 -3.76 18.06 3.82
N LEU A 186 -2.77 17.17 3.89
CA LEU A 186 -1.54 17.44 4.64
C LEU A 186 -0.57 18.37 3.92
N ARG A 187 -0.40 18.26 2.59
CA ARG A 187 0.54 19.10 1.81
C ARG A 187 0.19 20.59 1.88
N LYS A 188 -1.11 20.91 1.90
CA LYS A 188 -1.59 22.30 1.96
C LYS A 188 -1.48 22.89 3.36
N LYS A 189 -1.60 22.07 4.40
CA LYS A 189 -1.37 22.48 5.80
C LYS A 189 0.09 22.88 6.07
N SER A 190 1.07 22.26 5.43
CA SER A 190 2.49 22.61 5.61
C SER A 190 2.94 23.87 4.86
N SER A 191 2.08 24.44 4.00
CA SER A 191 2.39 25.63 3.19
C SER A 191 1.72 26.91 3.71
N ALA A 192 1.01 26.82 4.84
CA ALA A 192 0.36 27.91 5.55
C ALA A 192 1.00 28.07 6.94
#